data_AF-A0A183BNY5-F1
#
_entry.id   AF-A0A183BNY5-F1
#
_cell.length_a   1.000
_cell.length_b   1.000
_cell.length_c   1.000
_cell.angle_alpha   90.00
_cell.angle_beta   90.00
_cell.angle_gamma   90.00
#
_symmetry.space_group_name_H-M   'P 1'
#
loop_
_entity.id
_entity.type
_entity.pdbx_description
1 polymer ?
#
loop_
_entity_poly.entity_id
_entity_poly.type
_entity_poly.pdbx_seq_one_letter_code
_entity_poly.pdbx_strand_id
1 'polypeptide(L)' 'MYFTMGLYQAKFLHYAFQGPQRVDGRAWDEFRSVEVSFDQQANVSAVRLGRTRVICSIEAEIPVSKNFI' A
#
# COMPACT_ATOMS: atom_id res chain seq x y z
N MET A 1 -9.70 18.54 0.64
CA MET A 1 -10.93 18.21 -0.11
C MET A 1 -11.15 16.71 -0.02
N TYR A 2 -12.03 16.25 0.86
CA TYR A 2 -12.31 14.82 0.99
C TYR A 2 -13.37 14.46 -0.05
N PHE A 3 -12.96 13.78 -1.13
CA PHE A 3 -13.92 13.17 -2.05
C PHE A 3 -14.54 11.97 -1.36
N THR A 4 -15.75 12.14 -0.83
CA THR A 4 -16.56 11.02 -0.36
C THR A 4 -17.24 10.39 -1.57
N MET A 5 -17.46 9.07 -1.49
CA MET A 5 -18.11 8.32 -2.56
C MET A 5 -19.60 8.69 -2.64
N GLY A 6 -20.09 9.03 -3.83
CA GLY A 6 -21.50 9.38 -4.06
C GLY A 6 -22.43 8.16 -4.10
N LEU A 7 -23.74 8.39 -3.93
CA LEU A 7 -24.76 7.33 -3.86
C LEU A 7 -24.78 6.42 -5.11
N TYR A 8 -24.66 6.99 -6.31
CA TYR A 8 -24.64 6.21 -7.55
C TYR A 8 -23.36 5.39 -7.73
N GLN A 9 -22.21 5.92 -7.30
CA GLN A 9 -20.95 5.19 -7.32
C GLN A 9 -21.00 3.97 -6.38
N ALA A 10 -21.58 4.14 -5.19
CA ALA A 10 -21.78 3.05 -4.25
C ALA A 10 -22.70 1.96 -4.82
N LYS A 11 -23.84 2.34 -5.41
CA LYS A 11 -24.78 1.40 -6.05
C LYS A 11 -24.14 0.67 -7.24
N PHE A 12 -23.37 1.37 -8.06
CA PHE A 12 -22.64 0.77 -9.18
C PHE A 12 -21.61 -0.25 -8.71
N LEU A 13 -20.80 0.08 -7.68
CA LEU A 13 -19.84 -0.85 -7.11
C LEU A 13 -20.51 -2.09 -6.53
N HIS A 14 -21.64 -1.91 -5.83
CA HIS A 14 -22.40 -3.04 -5.30
C HIS A 14 -22.88 -3.97 -6.41
N TYR A 15 -23.43 -3.42 -7.50
CA TYR A 15 -23.81 -4.21 -8.67
C TYR A 15 -22.62 -4.92 -9.31
N ALA A 16 -21.50 -4.21 -9.50
CA ALA A 16 -20.28 -4.79 -10.08
C ALA A 16 -19.74 -5.96 -9.24
N PHE A 17 -19.84 -5.88 -7.91
CA PHE A 17 -19.40 -6.93 -7.00
C PHE A 17 -20.31 -8.17 -6.95
N GLN A 18 -21.49 -8.14 -7.58
CA GLN A 18 -22.30 -9.35 -7.78
C GLN A 18 -21.79 -10.21 -8.95
N GLY A 19 -20.89 -9.66 -9.79
CA GLY A 19 -20.28 -10.35 -10.91
C GLY A 19 -19.00 -11.12 -10.54
N PRO A 20 -18.46 -11.92 -11.48
CA PRO A 20 -17.23 -12.68 -11.26
C PRO A 20 -15.97 -11.82 -11.31
N GLN A 21 -16.06 -10.55 -11.71
CA GLN A 21 -14.93 -9.65 -11.93
C GLN A 21 -15.05 -8.36 -11.12
N ARG A 22 -13.91 -7.88 -10.64
CA ARG A 22 -13.79 -6.59 -9.95
C ARG A 22 -13.74 -5.44 -10.96
N VAL A 23 -13.82 -4.20 -10.46
CA VAL A 23 -13.76 -2.98 -11.30
C VAL A 23 -12.48 -2.83 -12.13
N ASP A 24 -11.40 -3.50 -11.76
CA ASP A 24 -10.13 -3.52 -12.47
C ASP A 24 -9.91 -4.81 -13.27
N GLY A 25 -10.98 -5.60 -13.49
CA GLY A 25 -10.98 -6.80 -14.33
C GLY A 25 -10.38 -8.04 -13.69
N ARG A 26 -9.91 -7.94 -12.44
CA ARG A 26 -9.25 -9.03 -11.71
C ARG A 26 -10.26 -9.96 -11.04
N ALA A 27 -9.83 -11.20 -10.83
CA ALA A 27 -10.57 -12.16 -10.02
C ALA A 27 -10.60 -11.76 -8.53
N TRP A 28 -11.44 -12.43 -7.75
CA TRP A 28 -11.62 -12.15 -6.32
C TRP A 28 -10.41 -12.51 -5.47
N ASP A 29 -9.67 -13.53 -5.87
CA ASP A 29 -8.46 -14.08 -5.26
C ASP A 29 -7.16 -13.51 -5.86
N GLU A 30 -7.27 -12.63 -6.86
CA GLU A 30 -6.12 -12.06 -7.54
C GLU A 30 -5.67 -10.74 -6.87
N PHE A 31 -4.41 -10.70 -6.43
CA PHE A 31 -3.75 -9.48 -5.93
C PHE A 31 -3.29 -8.56 -7.06
N ARG A 32 -2.93 -7.31 -6.74
CA ARG A 32 -2.31 -6.40 -7.72
C ARG A 32 -0.85 -6.80 -7.87
N SER A 33 -0.23 -6.43 -9.00
CA SER A 33 1.21 -6.63 -9.18
C SER A 33 1.99 -5.99 -8.03
N VAL A 34 2.98 -6.74 -7.54
CA VAL A 34 3.89 -6.30 -6.48
C VAL A 34 5.27 -6.11 -7.10
N GLU A 35 5.78 -4.89 -6.98
CA GLU A 35 7.16 -4.56 -7.33
C GLU A 35 7.90 -4.21 -6.05
N VAL A 36 9.07 -4.81 -5.85
CA VAL A 36 9.95 -4.53 -4.71
C VAL A 36 11.26 -3.99 -5.25
N SER A 37 11.67 -2.82 -4.75
CA SER A 37 12.98 -2.26 -5.04
C SER A 37 13.70 -1.93 -3.74
N PHE A 38 15.01 -2.19 -3.75
CA PHE A 38 15.90 -1.85 -2.65
C PHE A 38 16.98 -0.92 -3.16
N ASP A 39 17.10 0.23 -2.51
CA ASP A 39 18.19 1.17 -2.74
C ASP A 39 19.24 0.98 -1.64
N GLN A 40 20.35 0.33 -2.00
CA GLN A 40 21.47 0.07 -1.10
C GLN A 40 22.18 1.34 -0.64
N GLN A 41 22.20 2.40 -1.47
CA GLN A 41 22.89 3.63 -1.11
C GLN A 41 22.08 4.43 -0.09
N ALA A 42 20.75 4.40 -0.24
CA ALA A 42 19.83 5.09 0.65
C ALA A 42 19.37 4.25 1.86
N ASN A 43 19.69 2.95 1.94
CA ASN A 43 19.13 2.00 2.91
C ASN A 43 17.59 1.98 2.95
N VAL A 44 16.96 2.25 1.81
CA VAL A 44 15.51 2.38 1.70
C VAL A 44 14.95 1.23 0.88
N SER A 45 13.89 0.62 1.42
CA SER A 45 13.07 -0.35 0.70
C SER A 45 11.79 0.33 0.22
N ALA A 46 11.43 0.12 -1.05
CA ALA A 46 10.16 0.56 -1.61
C ALA A 46 9.37 -0.63 -2.14
N VAL A 47 8.12 -0.73 -1.72
CA VAL A 47 7.17 -1.75 -2.18
C VAL A 47 6.02 -1.05 -2.89
N ARG A 48 5.72 -1.47 -4.11
CA ARG A 48 4.61 -0.95 -4.91
C ARG A 48 3.58 -2.04 -5.16
N LEU A 49 2.37 -1.86 -4.63
CA LEU A 49 1.21 -2.71 -4.86
C LEU A 49 0.25 -1.98 -5.80
N GLY A 50 0.41 -2.19 -7.11
CA GLY A 50 -0.29 -1.45 -8.16
C GLY A 50 -0.05 0.07 -8.10
N ARG A 51 -1.03 0.81 -7.56
CA ARG A 51 -0.96 2.28 -7.41
C ARG A 51 -0.57 2.76 -6.01
N THR A 52 -0.41 1.83 -5.07
CA THR A 52 0.03 2.16 -3.71
C THR A 52 1.53 1.94 -3.59
N ARG A 53 2.28 2.96 -3.15
CA ARG A 53 3.72 2.86 -2.87
C ARG A 53 3.95 3.05 -1.38
N VAL A 54 4.63 2.09 -0.77
CA VAL A 54 5.09 2.13 0.62
C VAL A 54 6.61 2.22 0.61
N ILE A 55 7.16 3.12 1.40
CA ILE A 55 8.60 3.32 1.54
C ILE A 55 8.94 3.09 3.02
N CYS A 56 9.94 2.27 3.30
CA CYS A 56 10.45 2.04 4.64
C CYS A 56 11.98 2.11 4.70
N SER A 57 12.48 2.62 5.82
CA SER A 57 13.88 2.58 6.23
C SER A 57 13.91 1.94 7.62
N ILE A 58 14.97 1.17 7.91
CA ILE A 58 15.20 0.58 9.23
C ILE A 58 16.53 1.12 9.73
N GLU A 59 16.48 1.81 10.86
CA GLU A 59 17.64 2.44 11.49
C GLU A 59 17.78 1.91 12.91
N ALA A 60 19.03 1.75 13.36
CA ALA A 60 19.36 1.33 14.70
C ALA A 60 20.24 2.41 15.36
N GLU A 61 19.80 2.92 16.51
CA GLU A 61 20.54 3.89 17.31
C GLU A 61 20.97 3.24 18.63
N ILE A 62 22.20 3.52 19.06
CA ILE A 62 22.69 3.17 20.40
C ILE A 62 22.54 4.43 21.26
N PRO A 63 21.53 4.51 22.16
CA PRO A 63 21.36 5.67 23.01
C PRO A 63 22.47 5.70 24.07
N VAL A 64 23.15 6.84 24.21
CA VAL A 64 24.07 7.04 25.33
C VAL A 64 23.26 7.28 26.60
N SER A 65 23.25 6.32 27.52
CA SER A 65 22.69 6.54 28.86
C SER A 65 23.64 7.45 29.64
N LYS A 66 23.12 8.56 30.20
CA LYS A 66 23.91 9.54 30.97
C LYS A 66 24.30 9.05 32.38
N ASN A 67 24.23 7.75 32.67
CA ASN A 67 24.47 7.18 33.99
C ASN A 67 25.57 6.10 33.96
N PHE A 68 26.70 6.39 33.32
CA PHE A 68 27.93 5.66 33.62
C PHE A 68 28.68 6.44 34.71
N ILE A 69 28.70 5.81 35.88
CA ILE A 69 29.36 6.21 37.14
C ILE A 69 30.85 6.43 36.91
#